data_AF-U2H3D2-F1
#
_entry.id   AF-U2H3D2-F1
#
_cell.length_a   1.000
_cell.length_b   1.000
_cell.length_c   1.000
_cell.angle_alpha   90.00
_cell.angle_beta   90.00
_cell.angle_gamma   90.00
#
_symmetry.space_group_name_H-M   'P 1'
#
loop_
_entity.id
_entity.type
_entity.pdbx_description
1 polymer ?
#
loop_
_entity_poly.entity_id
_entity_poly.type
_entity_poly.pdbx_seq_one_letter_code
_entity_poly.pdbx_strand_id
1 'polypeptide(L)' 'MRTSPGGPGRTLKNLFQERGVPAWQRDVPLLFVGERLIYVPRLGINRDVGASGSEAAGDGAWRRIEWRPDLLIA' A
#
# COMPACT_ATOMS: atom_id res chain seq x y z
N MET A 1 5.87 -7.29 0.28
CA MET A 1 5.90 -5.86 -0.08
C MET A 1 7.35 -5.41 -0.14
N ARG A 2 7.71 -4.63 -1.18
CA ARG A 2 9.00 -3.94 -1.25
C ARG A 2 8.81 -2.48 -0.91
N THR A 3 9.69 -1.95 -0.06
CA THR A 3 9.71 -0.54 0.34
C THR A 3 10.68 0.29 -0.50
N SER A 4 11.65 -0.33 -1.17
CA SER A 4 12.59 0.27 -2.11
C SER A 4 12.61 -0.48 -3.45
N PRO A 5 12.89 0.20 -4.58
CA PRO A 5 13.09 -0.47 -5.87
C PRO A 5 14.28 -1.43 -5.79
N GLY A 6 14.12 -2.68 -6.22
CA GLY A 6 15.16 -3.70 -6.20
C GLY A 6 15.55 -4.26 -4.81
N GLY A 7 15.09 -3.66 -3.71
CA GLY A 7 15.35 -4.13 -2.35
C GLY A 7 14.56 -5.40 -2.01
N PRO A 8 14.97 -6.19 -0.99
CA PRO A 8 14.31 -7.45 -0.64
C PRO A 8 12.83 -7.25 -0.27
N GLY A 9 12.00 -8.21 -0.66
CA GLY A 9 10.61 -8.26 -0.24
C GLY A 9 10.51 -8.59 1.25
N ARG A 10 9.63 -7.89 1.97
CA ARG A 10 9.31 -8.17 3.38
C ARG A 10 7.83 -8.49 3.55
N THR A 11 7.53 -9.30 4.56
CA THR A 11 6.16 -9.55 5.00
C THR A 11 5.58 -8.29 5.64
N LEU A 12 4.25 -8.13 5.59
CA LEU A 12 3.59 -6.98 6.23
C LEU A 12 3.85 -6.95 7.75
N LYS A 13 3.84 -8.13 8.39
CA LYS A 13 4.17 -8.28 9.80
C LYS A 13 5.54 -7.66 10.15
N ASN A 14 6.57 -8.01 9.39
CA ASN A 14 7.93 -7.51 9.64
C ASN A 14 7.99 -5.98 9.46
N LEU A 15 7.38 -5.48 8.37
CA LEU A 15 7.33 -4.04 8.10
C LEU A 15 6.60 -3.25 9.19
N PHE A 16 5.49 -3.79 9.73
CA PHE A 16 4.80 -3.17 10.85
C PHE A 16 5.63 -3.19 12.14
N GLN A 17 6.33 -4.30 12.43
CA GLN A 17 7.21 -4.40 13.58
C GLN A 17 8.38 -3.41 13.50
N GLU A 18 9.02 -3.31 12.33
CA GLU A 18 10.12 -2.37 12.09
C GLU A 18 9.71 -0.91 12.25
N ARG A 19 8.46 -0.57 11.92
CA ARG A 19 7.90 0.76 12.16
C ARG A 19 7.31 0.96 13.55
N GLY A 20 7.46 -0.01 14.45
CA GLY A 20 6.92 0.05 15.81
C GLY A 20 5.40 0.12 15.86
N VAL A 21 4.69 -0.36 14.82
CA VAL A 21 3.22 -0.33 14.77
C VAL A 21 2.69 -1.44 15.69
N PRO A 22 1.94 -1.10 16.75
CA PRO A 22 1.35 -2.07 17.68
C PRO A 22 0.35 -2.99 16.96
N ALA A 23 0.14 -4.22 17.46
CA ALA A 23 -0.71 -5.21 16.80
C ALA A 23 -2.13 -4.70 16.51
N TRP A 24 -2.74 -3.96 17.46
CA TRP A 24 -4.07 -3.38 17.31
C TRP A 24 -4.17 -2.28 16.23
N GLN A 25 -3.05 -1.69 15.81
CA GLN A 25 -3.00 -0.72 14.69
C GLN A 25 -2.73 -1.39 13.34
N ARG A 26 -2.52 -2.72 13.29
CA ARG A 26 -2.21 -3.45 12.05
C ARG A 26 -3.45 -3.92 11.31
N ASP A 27 -4.62 -3.85 11.94
CA ASP A 27 -5.90 -4.10 11.30
C ASP A 27 -6.28 -2.91 10.42
N VAL A 28 -5.67 -2.86 9.23
CA VAL A 28 -5.78 -1.76 8.27
C VAL A 28 -6.22 -2.29 6.91
N PRO A 29 -6.97 -1.49 6.13
CA PRO A 29 -7.36 -1.89 4.79
C PRO A 29 -6.13 -2.10 3.91
N LEU A 30 -6.17 -3.16 3.10
CA LEU A 30 -5.15 -3.46 2.09
C LEU A 30 -5.72 -3.10 0.72
N LEU A 31 -5.03 -2.25 -0.03
CA LEU A 31 -5.49 -1.84 -1.35
C LEU A 31 -4.85 -2.71 -2.43
N PHE A 32 -5.69 -3.35 -3.24
CA PHE A 32 -5.27 -4.21 -4.34
C PHE A 32 -5.79 -3.69 -5.69
N VAL A 33 -5.06 -4.01 -6.76
CA VAL A 33 -5.53 -3.94 -8.15
C VAL A 33 -5.43 -5.35 -8.72
N GLY A 34 -6.59 -6.01 -8.88
CA GLY A 34 -6.65 -7.46 -9.07
C GLY A 34 -5.99 -8.16 -7.87
N GLU A 35 -5.04 -9.06 -8.15
CA GLU A 35 -4.29 -9.81 -7.12
C GLU A 35 -3.05 -9.06 -6.59
N ARG A 36 -2.78 -7.84 -7.08
CA ARG A 36 -1.56 -7.09 -6.73
C ARG A 36 -1.81 -6.10 -5.61
N LEU A 37 -1.14 -6.30 -4.47
CA LEU A 37 -1.15 -5.34 -3.36
C LEU A 37 -0.40 -4.06 -3.76
N ILE A 38 -1.10 -2.93 -3.83
CA ILE A 38 -0.54 -1.64 -4.26
C ILE A 38 -0.24 -0.68 -3.11
N TYR A 39 -1.00 -0.72 -2.01
CA TYR A 39 -0.82 0.21 -0.89
C TYR A 39 -1.27 -0.40 0.44
N VAL A 40 -0.51 -0.09 1.50
CA VAL A 40 -0.85 -0.44 2.88
C VAL A 40 -0.71 0.80 3.76
N PRO A 41 -1.75 1.20 4.51
CA PRO A 41 -1.65 2.28 5.49
C PRO A 41 -0.47 2.10 6.43
N ARG A 42 0.16 3.21 6.83
CA ARG A 42 1.37 3.26 7.67
C ARG A 42 2.66 2.69 7.04
N LEU A 43 2.57 1.93 5.94
CA LEU A 43 3.73 1.38 5.22
C LEU A 43 3.98 2.08 3.89
N GLY A 44 2.92 2.44 3.15
CA GLY A 44 2.97 3.15 1.87
C GLY A 44 2.72 2.26 0.65
N ILE A 45 3.19 2.71 -0.51
CA ILE A 45 3.03 2.03 -1.81
C ILE A 45 3.97 0.82 -1.89
N ASN A 46 3.46 -0.30 -2.39
CA ASN A 46 4.29 -1.46 -2.71
C ASN A 46 5.11 -1.18 -3.97
N ARG A 47 6.42 -1.00 -3.81
CA ARG A 47 7.34 -0.69 -4.92
C ARG A 47 7.55 -1.88 -5.88
N ASP A 48 7.08 -3.07 -5.51
CA ASP A 48 7.08 -4.26 -6.38
C ASP A 48 6.13 -4.09 -7.59
N VAL A 49 5.16 -3.18 -7.49
CA VAL A 49 4.16 -2.93 -8.54
C VAL A 49 4.72 -2.03 -9.67
N GLY A 50 5.86 -1.38 -9.45
CA GLY A 50 6.45 -0.39 -10.37
C GLY A 50 7.72 -0.89 -11.08
N ALA A 51 7.53 -1.68 -12.13
CA ALA A 51 8.52 -1.84 -13.21
C ALA A 51 7.87 -2.16 -14.58
N SER A 52 6.65 -2.72 -14.60
CA SER A 52 5.91 -2.99 -15.83
C SER A 52 4.58 -2.23 -15.83
N GLY A 53 4.52 -1.13 -16.57
CA GLY A 53 3.28 -0.39 -16.80
C GLY A 53 3.20 1.00 -16.15
N SER A 54 4.32 1.74 -16.13
CA SER A 54 4.22 3.19 -16.30
C SER A 54 4.11 3.50 -17.79
N GLU A 55 3.05 3.01 -18.45
CA GLU A 55 2.64 3.63 -19.70
C GLU A 55 1.85 4.88 -19.30
N ALA A 56 2.57 6.00 -19.33
CA ALA A 56 2.07 7.36 -19.16
C ALA A 56 1.03 7.52 -18.02
N ALA A 57 1.53 7.66 -16.78
CA ALA A 57 0.90 8.64 -15.91
C ALA A 57 1.12 10.01 -16.59
N GLY A 58 0.22 10.33 -17.54
CA GLY A 58 0.06 11.68 -18.04
C GLY A 58 -0.02 12.62 -16.85
N ASP A 59 0.57 13.79 -17.03
CA ASP A 59 0.69 14.85 -16.04
C ASP A 59 -0.47 14.89 -15.02
N GLY A 60 -0.16 14.63 -13.74
CA GLY A 60 -0.99 15.14 -12.63
C GLY A 60 -2.12 14.28 -12.04
N ALA A 61 -2.32 13.01 -12.40
CA ALA A 61 -3.45 12.25 -11.87
C ALA A 61 -3.20 11.63 -10.46
N TRP A 62 -3.01 12.44 -9.43
CA TRP A 62 -2.97 11.97 -8.04
C TRP A 62 -4.32 11.34 -7.64
N ARG A 63 -4.29 10.34 -6.76
CA ARG A 63 -5.49 9.73 -6.16
C ARG A 63 -5.39 9.83 -4.66
N ARG A 64 -6.41 10.39 -4.03
CA ARG A 64 -6.56 10.42 -2.58
C ARG A 64 -7.32 9.18 -2.14
N ILE A 65 -6.73 8.42 -1.22
CA ILE A 65 -7.36 7.29 -0.56
C ILE A 65 -7.77 7.76 0.83
N GLU A 66 -9.05 7.72 1.13
CA GLU A 66 -9.61 8.10 2.43
C GLU A 66 -10.37 6.92 3.02
N TRP A 67 -10.00 6.54 4.24
CA TRP A 67 -10.68 5.46 4.95
C TRP A 67 -11.75 6.05 5.86
N ARG A 68 -12.99 5.62 5.67
CA ARG A 68 -14.15 6.04 6.46
C ARG A 68 -14.69 4.81 7.19
N PRO A 69 -14.67 4.77 8.53
CA PRO A 69 -15.15 3.61 9.28
C PRO A 69 -16.65 3.37 9.11
N ASP A 70 -17.44 4.45 8.93
CA ASP A 70 -18.91 4.40 8.99
C ASP A 70 -19.59 4.84 7.68
N LEU A 71 -18.95 4.61 6.53
CA LEU A 71 -19.56 4.96 5.25
C LEU A 71 -20.58 3.88 4.84
N LEU A 72 -21.87 4.17 5.02
CA LEU A 72 -22.93 3.43 4.33
C LEU A 72 -22.86 3.77 2.84
N ILE A 73 -22.42 2.80 2.03
CA ILE A 73 -22.52 2.89 0.58
C ILE A 73 -23.99 2.57 0.26
N ALA A 74 -24.75 3.60 -0.13
CA ALA A 74 -26.13 3.48 -0.58
C ALA A 74 -26.23 2.84 -1.97
#